data_AF-A0A392NVA4-F1
#
_entry.id   AF-A0A392NVA4-F1
#
_cell.length_a   1.000
_cell.length_b   1.000
_cell.length_c   1.000
_cell.angle_alpha   90.00
_cell.angle_beta   90.00
_cell.angle_gamma   90.00
#
_symmetry.space_group_name_H-M   'P 1'
#
loop_
_entity.id
_entity.type
_entity.pdbx_description
1 polymer ?
#
loop_
_entity_poly.entity_id
_entity_poly.type
_entity_poly.pdbx_seq_one_letter_code
_entity_poly.pdbx_strand_id
1 'polypeptide(L)'
;MEDGQVLLYSNSVNARETKIPYPWLVFNEKIKVNSVFLRDSTAVSDSVLLLFGGSLSKGDADNHLKMLGGYLEFFMEPTVADMYQSIRRELDDFIQSKV
;
A
#
# COMPACT_ATOMS: atom_id res chain seq x y z
N MET A 1 9.62 -15.93 3.32
CA MET A 1 9.64 -16.02 1.84
C MET A 1 8.29 -15.51 1.39
N GLU A 2 8.26 -14.47 0.55
CA GLU A 2 6.98 -13.95 0.04
C GLU A 2 6.36 -14.94 -0.95
N ASP A 3 5.03 -14.92 -1.07
CA ASP A 3 4.29 -15.87 -1.90
C ASP A 3 4.43 -15.59 -3.41
N GLY A 4 5.07 -14.48 -3.79
CA GLY A 4 5.19 -14.06 -5.18
C GLY A 4 3.83 -13.68 -5.77
N GLN A 5 3.57 -14.13 -7.00
CA GLN A 5 2.28 -13.89 -7.64
C GLN A 5 1.16 -14.68 -6.94
N VAL A 6 0.10 -13.97 -6.58
CA VAL A 6 -1.11 -14.53 -5.94
C VAL A 6 -2.34 -14.30 -6.81
N LEU A 7 -3.41 -15.04 -6.53
CA LEU A 7 -4.67 -14.95 -7.26
C LEU A 7 -5.79 -14.40 -6.36
N LEU A 8 -6.83 -13.82 -6.94
CA LEU A 8 -8.05 -13.48 -6.20
C LEU A 8 -8.95 -14.71 -6.09
N TYR A 9 -9.51 -14.93 -4.90
CA TYR A 9 -10.50 -15.98 -4.71
C TYR A 9 -11.79 -15.65 -5.46
N SER A 10 -12.44 -16.64 -6.10
CA SER A 10 -13.60 -16.42 -6.98
C SER A 10 -14.82 -15.79 -6.30
N ASN A 11 -14.91 -15.88 -4.96
CA ASN A 11 -15.95 -15.25 -4.17
C ASN A 11 -15.59 -13.82 -3.72
N SER A 12 -14.36 -13.36 -3.94
CA SER A 12 -14.01 -11.95 -3.78
C SER A 12 -14.72 -11.13 -4.86
N VAL A 13 -15.28 -9.98 -4.49
CA VAL A 13 -15.92 -9.07 -5.46
C VAL A 13 -14.93 -8.59 -6.52
N ASN A 14 -13.68 -8.34 -6.13
CA ASN A 14 -12.62 -7.90 -7.05
C ASN A 14 -12.22 -8.98 -8.07
N ALA A 15 -12.52 -10.27 -7.82
CA ALA A 15 -12.25 -11.34 -8.79
C ALA A 15 -13.22 -11.30 -9.99
N ARG A 16 -14.33 -10.56 -9.87
CA ARG A 16 -15.37 -10.43 -10.90
C ARG A 16 -15.28 -9.11 -11.67
N GLU A 17 -14.45 -8.19 -11.19
CA GLU A 17 -14.25 -6.90 -11.81
C GLU A 17 -13.28 -7.00 -13.00
N THR A 18 -13.60 -6.30 -14.08
CA THR A 18 -12.74 -6.24 -15.27
C THR A 18 -11.52 -5.35 -15.08
N LYS A 19 -11.61 -4.40 -14.15
CA LYS A 19 -10.54 -3.46 -13.82
C LYS A 19 -10.63 -3.03 -12.36
N ILE A 20 -9.51 -3.14 -11.65
CA ILE A 20 -9.36 -2.60 -10.30
C ILE A 20 -8.86 -1.14 -10.43
N PRO A 21 -9.50 -0.17 -9.76
CA PRO A 21 -9.24 1.26 -10.00
C PRO A 21 -7.89 1.75 -9.47
N TYR A 22 -7.27 1.03 -8.52
CA TYR A 22 -6.00 1.39 -7.90
C TYR A 22 -4.99 0.25 -8.04
N PRO A 23 -3.67 0.55 -8.00
CA PRO A 23 -2.63 -0.46 -8.21
C PRO A 23 -2.44 -1.39 -7.02
N TRP A 24 -2.99 -1.06 -5.84
CA TRP A 24 -2.77 -1.80 -4.61
C TRP A 24 -4.03 -2.50 -4.10
N LEU A 25 -3.83 -3.68 -3.52
CA LEU A 25 -4.84 -4.42 -2.78
C LEU A 25 -4.35 -4.67 -1.36
N VAL A 26 -5.19 -4.35 -0.38
CA VAL A 26 -5.05 -4.85 1.00
C VAL A 26 -5.97 -6.05 1.18
N PHE A 27 -5.53 -7.04 1.94
CA PHE A 27 -6.27 -8.27 2.23
C PHE A 27 -6.11 -8.64 3.70
N ASN A 28 -7.12 -9.30 4.27
CA ASN A 28 -7.07 -9.81 5.63
C ASN A 28 -6.69 -11.30 5.66
N GLU A 29 -7.35 -12.13 4.83
CA GLU A 29 -7.09 -13.58 4.79
C GLU A 29 -6.54 -14.03 3.43
N LYS A 30 -5.48 -14.83 3.47
CA LYS A 30 -5.00 -15.61 2.33
C LYS A 30 -5.08 -17.11 2.63
N ILE A 31 -5.44 -17.89 1.63
CA ILE A 31 -5.53 -19.35 1.73
C ILE A 31 -4.60 -20.00 0.70
N LYS A 32 -3.98 -21.12 1.08
CA LYS A 32 -3.13 -21.91 0.18
C LYS A 32 -3.72 -23.30 0.03
N VAL A 33 -4.07 -23.65 -1.22
CA VAL A 33 -4.48 -25.00 -1.59
C VAL A 33 -3.49 -25.52 -2.63
N ASN A 34 -3.72 -25.24 -3.91
CA ASN A 34 -2.79 -25.51 -5.01
C ASN A 34 -2.00 -24.25 -5.44
N SER A 35 -2.56 -23.08 -5.14
CA SER A 35 -1.95 -21.75 -5.32
C SER A 35 -2.38 -20.88 -4.13
N VAL A 36 -1.78 -19.70 -3.99
CA VAL A 36 -2.14 -18.74 -2.94
C VAL A 36 -3.26 -17.83 -3.47
N PHE A 37 -4.34 -17.74 -2.70
CA PHE A 37 -5.51 -16.92 -3.02
C PHE A 37 -5.78 -15.90 -1.91
N LEU A 38 -6.10 -14.66 -2.29
CA LEU A 38 -6.62 -13.64 -1.39
C LEU A 38 -8.14 -13.82 -1.27
N ARG A 39 -8.64 -14.09 -0.06
CA ARG A 39 -10.06 -14.41 0.18
C ARG A 39 -10.92 -13.14 0.12
N ASP A 40 -10.46 -12.11 0.82
CA ASP A 40 -11.02 -10.78 0.85
C ASP A 40 -9.96 -9.79 0.35
N SER A 41 -10.41 -8.72 -0.30
CA SER A 41 -9.49 -7.71 -0.81
C SER A 41 -10.21 -6.37 -0.96
N THR A 42 -9.50 -5.28 -0.67
CA THR A 42 -9.96 -3.91 -0.91
C THR A 42 -8.90 -3.18 -1.73
N ALA A 43 -9.33 -2.54 -2.82
CA ALA A 43 -8.45 -1.70 -3.63
C ALA A 43 -8.18 -0.38 -2.92
N VAL A 44 -6.91 0.02 -2.83
CA VAL A 44 -6.49 1.24 -2.13
C VAL A 44 -5.55 2.08 -2.97
N SER A 45 -5.65 3.39 -2.86
CA SER A 45 -4.78 4.33 -3.54
C SER A 45 -3.41 4.46 -2.87
N ASP A 46 -2.46 5.07 -3.57
CA ASP A 46 -1.15 5.44 -3.03
C ASP A 46 -1.28 6.25 -1.75
N SER A 47 -2.25 7.18 -1.68
CA SER A 47 -2.49 8.02 -0.50
C SER A 47 -2.71 7.21 0.78
N VAL A 48 -3.44 6.09 0.68
CA VAL A 48 -3.70 5.23 1.85
C VAL A 48 -2.41 4.59 2.34
N LEU A 49 -1.59 4.08 1.42
CA LEU A 49 -0.29 3.50 1.77
C LEU A 49 0.68 4.55 2.31
N LEU A 50 0.79 5.72 1.69
CA LEU A 50 1.68 6.79 2.14
C LEU A 50 1.33 7.27 3.56
N LEU A 51 0.04 7.36 3.89
CA LEU A 51 -0.42 7.85 5.19
C LEU A 51 -0.43 6.77 6.29
N PHE A 52 -0.75 5.52 5.97
CA PHE A 52 -1.00 4.47 6.98
C PHE A 52 -0.12 3.23 6.82
N GLY A 53 0.71 3.18 5.79
CA GLY A 53 1.63 2.08 5.54
C GLY A 53 2.84 2.08 6.47
N GLY A 54 3.89 1.37 6.05
CA GLY A 54 5.13 1.21 6.80
C GLY A 54 6.01 2.46 6.82
N SER A 55 7.28 2.26 7.19
CA SER A 55 8.28 3.33 7.20
C SER A 55 8.45 3.93 5.81
N LEU A 56 8.33 5.26 5.76
CA LEU A 56 8.45 6.07 4.55
C LEU A 56 9.77 6.85 4.58
N SER A 57 10.50 6.87 3.46
CA SER A 57 11.75 7.60 3.31
C SER A 57 11.86 8.24 1.93
N LYS A 58 12.71 9.28 1.80
CA LYS A 58 13.08 9.82 0.49
C LYS A 58 13.83 8.77 -0.33
N GLY A 59 13.53 8.72 -1.62
CA GLY A 59 14.25 7.92 -2.60
C GLY A 59 15.47 8.65 -3.15
N ASP A 60 15.92 8.21 -4.32
CA ASP A 60 17.16 8.71 -4.94
C ASP A 60 16.96 10.05 -5.69
N ALA A 61 15.72 10.52 -5.81
CA ALA A 61 15.32 11.76 -6.45
C ALA A 61 14.23 12.48 -5.64
N ASP A 62 14.10 13.79 -5.82
CA ASP A 62 13.15 14.62 -5.05
C ASP A 62 11.68 14.25 -5.26
N ASN A 63 11.36 13.63 -6.40
CA ASN A 63 10.02 13.17 -6.76
C ASN A 63 9.75 11.70 -6.37
N HIS A 64 10.65 11.08 -5.61
CA HIS A 64 10.63 9.65 -5.31
C HIS A 64 10.52 9.41 -3.79
N LEU A 65 9.50 8.65 -3.38
CA LEU A 65 9.36 8.11 -2.03
C LEU A 65 9.48 6.59 -2.03
N LYS A 66 10.21 6.06 -1.04
CA LYS A 66 10.38 4.63 -0.80
C LYS A 66 9.65 4.24 0.48
N MET A 67 9.00 3.10 0.47
CA MET A 67 8.40 2.50 1.66
C MET A 67 8.97 1.09 1.88
N LEU A 68 9.14 0.71 3.15
CA LEU A 68 9.70 -0.59 3.55
C LEU A 68 11.06 -0.89 2.88
N GLY A 69 11.94 0.12 2.85
CA GLY A 69 13.27 -0.02 2.25
C GLY A 69 13.29 -0.13 0.72
N GLY A 70 12.24 0.34 0.04
CA GLY A 70 12.13 0.30 -1.42
C GLY A 70 11.34 -0.90 -1.95
N TYR A 71 10.66 -1.65 -1.08
CA TYR A 71 9.71 -2.67 -1.53
C TYR A 71 8.53 -2.05 -2.29
N LEU A 72 8.08 -0.88 -1.83
CA LEU A 72 7.14 -0.04 -2.58
C LEU A 72 7.82 1.27 -2.92
N GLU A 73 7.64 1.72 -4.16
CA GLU A 73 8.18 2.97 -4.69
C GLU A 73 7.05 3.82 -5.26
N PHE A 74 7.08 5.11 -4.95
CA PHE A 74 6.06 6.08 -5.36
C PHE A 74 6.74 7.27 -6.04
N PHE A 75 6.22 7.65 -7.22
CA PHE A 75 6.72 8.77 -8.00
C PHE A 75 5.63 9.82 -8.14
N MET A 76 5.90 11.04 -7.68
CA MET A 76 4.95 12.15 -7.66
C MET A 76 5.68 13.49 -7.65
N GLU A 77 4.99 14.58 -7.95
CA GLU A 77 5.57 15.93 -7.87
C GLU A 77 6.31 16.15 -6.52
N PRO A 78 7.52 16.74 -6.50
CA PRO A 78 8.30 16.90 -5.27
C PRO A 78 7.54 17.58 -4.13
N THR A 79 6.72 18.58 -4.45
CA THR A 79 5.89 19.28 -3.48
C THR A 79 4.83 18.39 -2.85
N VAL A 80 4.29 17.43 -3.62
CA VAL A 80 3.33 16.41 -3.13
C VAL A 80 4.05 15.38 -2.26
N ALA A 81 5.27 14.97 -2.63
CA ALA A 81 6.08 14.06 -1.83
C ALA A 81 6.44 14.68 -0.46
N ASP A 82 6.85 15.95 -0.42
CA ASP A 82 7.13 16.67 0.82
C ASP A 82 5.86 16.90 1.66
N MET A 83 4.72 17.14 1.01
CA MET A 83 3.42 17.23 1.70
C MET A 83 3.07 15.90 2.39
N TYR A 84 3.17 14.75 1.73
CA TYR A 84 2.86 13.45 2.34
C TYR A 84 3.78 13.12 3.51
N GLN A 85 5.08 13.40 3.39
CA GLN A 85 6.02 13.21 4.50
C GLN A 85 5.66 14.08 5.71
N SER A 86 5.29 15.34 5.46
CA SER A 86 4.87 16.27 6.52
C SER A 86 3.59 15.81 7.21
N ILE A 87 2.55 15.47 6.44
CA ILE A 87 1.29 14.97 6.98
C ILE A 87 1.51 13.67 7.76
N ARG A 88 2.32 12.75 7.24
CA ARG A 88 2.60 11.48 7.90
C ARG A 88 3.23 11.68 9.27
N ARG A 89 4.23 12.56 9.37
CA ARG A 89 4.87 12.89 10.64
C ARG A 89 3.88 13.47 11.65
N GLU A 90 3.08 14.47 11.26
CA GLU A 90 2.07 15.06 12.14
C GLU A 90 1.02 14.03 12.58
N LEU A 91 0.63 13.12 11.69
CA LEU A 91 -0.30 12.03 11.99
C LEU A 91 0.29 11.05 13.01
N ASP A 92 1.55 10.63 12.82
CA ASP A 92 2.24 9.73 13.74
C ASP A 92 2.41 10.38 15.13
N ASP A 93 2.82 11.65 15.18
CA ASP A 93 2.93 12.44 16.42
C ASP A 93 1.57 12.57 17.12
N PHE A 94 0.50 12.84 16.35
CA PHE A 94 -0.86 12.92 16.88
C PHE A 94 -1.32 11.58 17.47
N ILE A 95 -1.10 10.47 16.76
CA ILE A 95 -1.46 9.13 17.24
C ILE A 95 -0.68 8.81 18.52
N GLN A 96 0.63 9.08 18.55
CA GLN A 96 1.48 8.83 19.72
C GLN A 96 1.04 9.66 20.94
N SER A 97 0.50 10.87 20.73
CA SER A 97 -0.05 11.69 21.81
C SER A 97 -1.36 11.18 22.42
N LYS A 98 -2.03 10.23 21.75
CA LYS A 98 -3.30 9.63 22.19
C LYS A 98 -3.14 8.28 22.90
N VAL A 99 -1.91 7.75 22.94
CA VAL A 99 -1.54 6.54 23.68
C VAL A 99 -1.08 6.91 25.08
#